data_AF-A0A8T1VDC8-F1
#
_entry.id   AF-A0A8T1VDC8-F1
#
_cell.length_a   1.000
_cell.length_b   1.000
_cell.length_c   1.000
_cell.angle_alpha   90.00
_cell.angle_beta   90.00
_cell.angle_gamma   90.00
#
_symmetry.space_group_name_H-M   'P 1'
#
loop_
_entity.id
_entity.type
_entity.pdbx_description
1 polymer ?
#
loop_
_entity_poly.entity_id
_entity_poly.type
_entity_poly.pdbx_seq_one_letter_code
_entity_poly.pdbx_strand_id
1 'polypeptide(L)'
;METVVPGDKYIETLSSMLRVKYMTRRTTPEVVDLLGARLQIREERLLEYPQYLLEIAEQGDISEDWLVSAFLKGMSSSIGATHVRGHWPRTLDEAVNLAIPHVVDYGEDYGVGLEAATDAWDTHGPLEAARGQKQSGLNGN
;
A
#
# COMPACT_ATOMS: atom_id res chain seq x y z
N MET A 1 -9.20 -15.83 44.01
CA MET A 1 -9.88 -14.77 43.25
C MET A 1 -8.85 -13.72 42.94
N GLU A 2 -8.56 -13.47 41.66
CA GLU A 2 -7.55 -12.49 41.26
C GLU A 2 -8.20 -11.10 41.26
N THR A 3 -7.85 -10.29 42.26
CA THR A 3 -8.43 -8.96 42.47
C THR A 3 -7.61 -7.94 41.68
N VAL A 4 -8.12 -7.56 40.51
CA VAL A 4 -7.53 -6.47 39.71
C VAL A 4 -7.79 -5.14 40.41
N VAL A 5 -6.70 -4.40 40.67
CA VAL A 5 -6.69 -3.16 41.44
C VAL A 5 -7.43 -2.05 40.67
N PRO A 6 -8.25 -1.19 41.33
CA PRO A 6 -9.18 -0.29 40.64
C PRO A 6 -8.55 0.86 39.83
N GLY A 7 -7.22 0.98 39.80
CA GLY A 7 -6.48 2.03 39.08
C GLY A 7 -6.25 1.76 37.59
N ASP A 8 -6.41 0.51 37.15
CA ASP A 8 -6.05 0.04 35.80
C ASP A 8 -7.23 0.09 34.80
N LYS A 9 -8.24 0.91 35.07
CA LYS A 9 -9.49 0.99 34.28
C LYS A 9 -9.38 1.96 33.10
N TYR A 10 -8.29 1.90 32.34
CA TYR A 10 -8.21 2.57 31.05
C TYR A 10 -8.49 1.57 29.94
N ILE A 11 -9.19 1.98 28.88
CA ILE A 11 -9.50 1.13 27.72
C ILE A 11 -8.20 0.52 27.15
N GLU A 12 -7.13 1.31 27.13
CA GLU A 12 -5.79 0.89 26.71
C GLU A 12 -5.24 -0.24 27.58
N THR A 13 -5.40 -0.16 28.91
CA THR A 13 -4.91 -1.19 29.85
C THR A 13 -5.68 -2.50 29.70
N LEU A 14 -7.02 -2.43 29.59
CA LEU A 14 -7.85 -3.61 29.35
C LEU A 14 -7.54 -4.24 27.99
N SER A 15 -7.34 -3.41 26.96
CA SER A 15 -6.94 -3.88 25.63
C SER A 15 -5.58 -4.56 25.68
N SER A 16 -4.60 -3.97 26.36
CA SER A 16 -3.27 -4.57 26.57
C SER A 16 -3.36 -5.91 27.30
N MET A 17 -4.13 -6.00 28.39
CA MET A 17 -4.34 -7.26 29.12
C MET A 17 -5.01 -8.34 28.27
N LEU A 18 -6.04 -7.98 27.49
CA LEU A 18 -6.70 -8.90 26.57
C LEU A 18 -5.75 -9.37 25.46
N ARG A 19 -4.93 -8.48 24.91
CA ARG A 19 -3.89 -8.83 23.92
C ARG A 19 -2.88 -9.80 24.52
N VAL A 20 -2.39 -9.54 25.72
CA VAL A 20 -1.46 -10.45 26.43
C VAL A 20 -2.09 -11.82 26.69
N LYS A 21 -3.37 -11.86 27.03
CA LYS A 21 -4.06 -13.10 27.41
C LYS A 21 -4.53 -13.93 26.21
N TYR A 22 -4.96 -13.29 25.12
CA TYR A 22 -5.67 -13.96 24.03
C TYR A 22 -5.01 -13.80 22.65
N MET A 23 -4.05 -12.89 22.45
CA MET A 23 -3.29 -12.86 21.19
C MET A 23 -2.11 -13.82 21.24
N THR A 24 -1.92 -14.56 20.14
CA THR A 24 -0.72 -15.38 19.96
C THR A 24 0.43 -14.47 19.55
N ARG A 25 1.43 -14.32 20.43
CA ARG A 25 2.68 -13.67 20.05
C ARG A 25 3.45 -14.60 19.13
N ARG A 26 3.83 -14.10 17.96
CA ARG A 26 4.68 -14.78 16.99
C ARG A 26 6.11 -14.25 17.12
N THR A 27 7.07 -15.04 16.65
CA THR A 27 8.46 -14.59 16.60
C THR A 27 8.64 -13.59 15.46
N THR A 28 9.59 -12.66 15.60
CA THR A 28 9.90 -11.66 14.57
C THR A 28 10.09 -12.27 13.17
N PRO A 29 10.81 -13.39 12.97
CA PRO A 29 10.97 -14.00 11.65
C PRO A 29 9.65 -14.50 11.06
N GLU A 30 8.80 -15.15 11.86
CA GLU A 30 7.49 -15.63 11.40
C GLU A 30 6.60 -14.46 10.94
N VAL A 31 6.63 -13.35 11.66
CA VAL A 31 5.85 -12.15 11.31
C VAL A 31 6.40 -11.50 10.04
N VAL A 32 7.72 -11.42 9.88
CA VAL A 32 8.35 -10.92 8.64
C VAL A 32 7.99 -11.78 7.44
N ASP A 33 7.99 -13.11 7.58
CA ASP A 33 7.59 -14.02 6.51
C ASP A 33 6.13 -13.84 6.11
N LEU A 34 5.24 -13.66 7.09
CA LEU A 34 3.82 -13.37 6.85
C LEU A 34 3.59 -12.02 6.15
N LEU A 35 4.31 -10.98 6.58
CA LEU A 35 4.31 -9.68 5.93
C LEU A 35 4.80 -9.78 4.49
N GLY A 36 5.87 -10.54 4.26
CA GLY A 36 6.44 -10.75 2.93
C GLY A 36 5.59 -11.60 2.00
N ALA A 37 4.71 -12.45 2.55
CA ALA A 37 3.76 -13.27 1.82
C ALA A 37 2.43 -12.55 1.53
N ARG A 38 2.10 -11.50 2.29
CA ARG A 38 0.88 -10.71 2.08
C ARG A 38 1.09 -9.74 0.91
N LEU A 39 0.46 -10.06 -0.21
CA LEU A 39 0.35 -9.16 -1.36
C LEU A 39 -1.05 -8.52 -1.35
N GLN A 40 -1.17 -7.33 -1.94
CA GLN A 40 -2.46 -6.71 -2.20
C GLN A 40 -3.24 -7.61 -3.16
N ILE A 41 -4.44 -8.03 -2.76
CA ILE A 41 -5.29 -8.88 -3.59
C ILE A 41 -5.94 -8.00 -4.68
N ARG A 42 -6.21 -8.56 -5.87
CA ARG A 42 -7.00 -7.86 -6.89
C ARG A 42 -8.34 -7.42 -6.29
N GLU A 43 -8.72 -6.17 -6.51
CA GLU A 43 -9.93 -5.53 -5.96
C GLU A 43 -9.88 -5.22 -4.44
N GLU A 44 -8.75 -5.45 -3.76
CA GLU A 44 -8.54 -4.96 -2.39
C GLU A 44 -8.21 -3.47 -2.42
N ARG A 45 -8.96 -2.67 -1.66
CA ARG A 45 -8.71 -1.23 -1.58
C ARG A 45 -7.32 -0.96 -1.01
N LEU A 46 -6.61 -0.01 -1.60
CA LEU A 46 -5.27 0.37 -1.15
C LEU A 46 -5.25 0.85 0.31
N LEU A 47 -6.36 1.37 0.82
CA LEU A 47 -6.49 1.80 2.23
C LEU A 47 -6.73 0.64 3.20
N GLU A 48 -7.24 -0.50 2.72
CA GLU A 48 -7.51 -1.67 3.56
C GLU A 48 -6.25 -2.55 3.71
N TYR A 49 -5.45 -2.64 2.65
CA TYR A 49 -4.22 -3.41 2.63
C TYR A 49 -3.22 -3.07 3.77
N PRO A 50 -2.90 -1.79 4.06
CA PRO A 50 -2.05 -1.38 5.19
C PRO A 50 -2.59 -1.84 6.54
N GLN A 51 -3.91 -1.86 6.72
CA GLN A 51 -4.53 -2.27 7.98
C GLN A 51 -4.26 -3.75 8.27
N TYR A 52 -4.24 -4.60 7.24
CA TYR A 52 -3.86 -6.00 7.38
C TYR A 52 -2.37 -6.18 7.73
N LEU A 53 -1.49 -5.33 7.19
CA LEU A 53 -0.07 -5.36 7.55
C LEU A 53 0.14 -4.99 9.02
N LEU A 54 -0.63 -4.00 9.52
CA LEU A 54 -0.63 -3.65 10.94
C LEU A 54 -1.14 -4.80 11.82
N GLU A 55 -2.20 -5.50 11.43
CA GLU A 55 -2.71 -6.65 12.18
C GLU A 55 -1.70 -7.81 12.26
N ILE A 56 -0.91 -8.02 11.21
CA ILE A 56 0.19 -9.00 11.21
C ILE A 56 1.33 -8.51 12.12
N ALA A 57 1.72 -7.24 12.02
CA ALA A 57 2.78 -6.66 12.83
C ALA A 57 2.44 -6.62 14.32
N GLU A 58 1.17 -6.43 14.70
CA GLU A 58 0.72 -6.46 16.11
C GLU A 58 1.02 -7.80 16.83
N GLN A 59 1.28 -8.88 16.08
CA GLN A 59 1.60 -10.19 16.63
C GLN A 59 3.09 -10.33 17.00
N GLY A 60 3.93 -9.37 16.60
CA GLY A 60 5.37 -9.35 16.89
C GLY A 60 5.88 -7.95 17.22
N ASP A 61 7.19 -7.84 17.42
CA ASP A 61 7.88 -6.55 17.54
C ASP A 61 8.53 -6.21 16.20
N ILE A 62 7.79 -5.50 15.35
CA ILE A 62 8.17 -5.17 13.97
C ILE A 62 8.40 -3.68 13.84
N SER A 63 9.54 -3.30 13.25
CA SER A 63 9.84 -1.90 12.95
C SER A 63 9.08 -1.39 11.72
N GLU A 64 8.89 -0.08 11.67
CA GLU A 64 8.29 0.62 10.52
C GLU A 64 9.00 0.29 9.21
N ASP A 65 10.33 0.11 9.20
CA ASP A 65 11.09 -0.23 7.99
C ASP A 65 10.61 -1.55 7.34
N TRP A 66 10.24 -2.54 8.16
CA TRP A 66 9.70 -3.82 7.69
C TRP A 66 8.29 -3.66 7.14
N LEU A 67 7.45 -2.83 7.78
CA LEU A 67 6.10 -2.51 7.33
C LEU A 67 6.11 -1.76 5.99
N VAL A 68 6.93 -0.71 5.87
CA VAL A 68 7.13 0.05 4.63
C VAL A 68 7.65 -0.86 3.52
N SER A 69 8.62 -1.73 3.84
CA SER A 69 9.16 -2.68 2.86
C SER A 69 8.12 -3.70 2.39
N ALA A 70 7.30 -4.22 3.30
CA ALA A 70 6.22 -5.15 2.97
C ALA A 70 5.13 -4.46 2.14
N PHE A 71 4.74 -3.24 2.52
CA PHE A 71 3.78 -2.43 1.77
C PHE A 71 4.24 -2.21 0.33
N LEU A 72 5.45 -1.67 0.13
CA LEU A 72 6.00 -1.40 -1.21
C LEU A 72 6.18 -2.67 -2.05
N LYS A 73 6.54 -3.79 -1.41
CA LYS A 73 6.73 -5.08 -2.10
C LYS A 73 5.39 -5.72 -2.50
N GLY A 74 4.35 -5.54 -1.70
CA GLY A 74 3.05 -6.16 -1.93
C GLY A 74 2.02 -5.29 -2.64
N MET A 75 2.31 -4.01 -2.89
CA MET A 75 1.47 -3.13 -3.74
C MET A 75 1.21 -3.78 -5.11
N SER A 76 -0.04 -3.72 -5.58
CA SER A 76 -0.39 -4.22 -6.90
C SER A 76 0.19 -3.34 -8.02
N SER A 77 0.28 -2.03 -7.82
CA SER A 77 0.97 -1.12 -8.76
C SER A 77 2.47 -1.01 -8.55
N SER A 78 3.20 -1.50 -9.55
CA SER A 78 4.66 -1.39 -9.61
C SER A 78 5.15 0.04 -9.85
N ILE A 79 4.39 0.84 -10.62
CA ILE A 79 4.71 2.25 -10.91
C ILE A 79 4.48 3.10 -9.66
N GLY A 80 3.34 2.90 -8.99
CA GLY A 80 3.04 3.54 -7.70
C GLY A 80 4.07 3.19 -6.64
N ALA A 81 4.44 1.92 -6.51
CA ALA A 81 5.47 1.48 -5.58
C ALA A 81 6.84 2.12 -5.85
N THR A 82 7.22 2.26 -7.13
CA THR A 82 8.47 2.92 -7.52
C THR A 82 8.45 4.40 -7.17
N HIS A 83 7.33 5.08 -7.38
CA HIS A 83 7.18 6.49 -7.04
C HIS A 83 7.28 6.71 -5.53
N VAL A 84 6.51 5.96 -4.74
CA VAL A 84 6.54 6.03 -3.28
C VAL A 84 7.94 5.75 -2.74
N ARG A 85 8.64 4.74 -3.29
CA ARG A 85 10.03 4.43 -2.92
C ARG A 85 11.00 5.60 -3.19
N GLY A 86 10.76 6.40 -4.22
CA GLY A 86 11.56 7.57 -4.55
C GLY A 86 11.51 8.67 -3.48
N HIS A 87 10.42 8.73 -2.70
CA HIS A 87 10.25 9.71 -1.61
C HIS A 87 10.78 9.22 -0.26
N TRP A 88 11.29 7.98 -0.19
CA TRP A 88 11.89 7.42 1.02
C TRP A 88 11.02 7.55 2.28
N PRO A 89 9.78 7.01 2.27
CA PRO A 89 8.91 7.05 3.44
C PRO A 89 9.54 6.33 4.62
N ARG A 90 9.35 6.88 5.82
CA ARG A 90 9.84 6.33 7.08
C ARG A 90 8.77 5.58 7.86
N THR A 91 7.50 5.84 7.57
CA THR A 91 6.37 5.18 8.22
C THR A 91 5.43 4.58 7.19
N LEU A 92 4.67 3.58 7.60
CA LEU A 92 3.62 2.99 6.77
C LEU A 92 2.58 4.04 6.35
N ASP A 93 2.19 4.93 7.27
CA ASP A 93 1.22 6.00 6.99
C ASP A 93 1.73 6.99 5.93
N GLU A 94 3.01 7.38 6.00
CA GLU A 94 3.63 8.23 4.98
C GLU A 94 3.65 7.53 3.61
N ALA A 95 4.00 6.25 3.58
CA ALA A 95 4.00 5.46 2.35
C ALA A 95 2.59 5.37 1.73
N VAL A 96 1.55 5.20 2.56
CA VAL A 96 0.15 5.18 2.12
C VAL A 96 -0.28 6.53 1.57
N ASN A 97 0.00 7.62 2.29
CA ASN A 97 -0.35 8.97 1.85
C ASN A 97 0.32 9.36 0.53
N LEU A 98 1.55 8.89 0.29
CA LEU A 98 2.25 9.07 -0.98
C LEU A 98 1.69 8.19 -2.11
N ALA A 99 1.03 7.08 -1.78
CA ALA A 99 0.45 6.17 -2.77
C ALA A 99 -0.92 6.65 -3.26
N ILE A 100 -1.75 7.26 -2.40
CA ILE A 100 -3.12 7.72 -2.72
C ILE A 100 -3.21 8.58 -4.00
N PRO A 101 -2.31 9.54 -4.28
CA PRO A 101 -2.40 10.37 -5.49
C PRO A 101 -2.04 9.63 -6.79
N HIS A 102 -1.31 8.51 -6.69
CA HIS A 102 -0.72 7.82 -7.83
C HIS A 102 -1.38 6.49 -8.16
N VAL A 103 -2.29 6.05 -7.30
CA VAL A 103 -2.87 4.74 -7.33
C VAL A 103 -4.38 4.91 -7.18
N VAL A 104 -5.18 4.33 -8.10
CA VAL A 104 -6.64 4.36 -7.98
C VAL A 104 -7.07 3.59 -6.72
N ASP A 105 -8.33 3.72 -6.29
CA ASP A 105 -8.84 3.11 -5.05
C ASP A 105 -8.42 1.64 -4.81
N TYR A 106 -8.17 0.87 -5.87
CA TYR A 106 -7.84 -0.56 -5.86
C TYR A 106 -6.35 -0.92 -6.03
N GLY A 107 -5.43 0.04 -6.00
CA GLY A 107 -4.02 -0.31 -6.18
C GLY A 107 -3.55 -0.39 -7.63
N GLU A 108 -4.47 -0.29 -8.59
CA GLU A 108 -4.23 -0.67 -9.99
C GLU A 108 -3.51 0.44 -10.77
N ASP A 109 -2.52 0.08 -11.56
CA ASP A 109 -1.98 0.93 -12.62
C ASP A 109 -3.08 1.03 -13.69
N TYR A 110 -3.25 2.21 -14.31
CA TYR A 110 -3.99 2.28 -15.58
C TYR A 110 -3.28 1.37 -16.57
N GLY A 111 -3.75 0.14 -16.71
CA GLY A 111 -3.28 -0.82 -17.69
C GLY A 111 -3.69 -0.36 -19.08
N VAL A 112 -3.00 0.64 -19.63
CA VAL A 112 -2.66 0.56 -21.04
C VAL A 112 -1.68 -0.60 -21.09
N GLY A 113 -2.22 -1.80 -21.33
CA GLY A 113 -1.43 -3.02 -21.42
C GLY A 113 -0.22 -2.76 -22.28
N LEU A 114 0.93 -3.31 -21.91
CA LEU A 114 2.15 -3.20 -22.72
C LEU A 114 1.84 -3.53 -24.21
N GLU A 115 0.88 -4.42 -24.48
CA GLU A 115 0.27 -4.68 -25.79
C GLU A 115 -0.36 -3.44 -26.46
N ALA A 116 -1.21 -2.68 -25.76
CA ALA A 116 -1.82 -1.46 -26.31
C ALA A 116 -0.79 -0.33 -26.52
N ALA A 117 0.25 -0.28 -25.69
CA ALA A 117 1.38 0.64 -25.89
C ALA A 117 2.25 0.21 -27.09
N THR A 118 2.51 -1.09 -27.29
CA THR A 118 3.21 -1.59 -28.47
C THR A 118 2.40 -1.43 -29.75
N ASP A 119 1.08 -1.63 -29.70
CA ASP A 119 0.18 -1.41 -30.84
C ASP A 119 0.14 0.08 -31.24
N ALA A 120 0.15 0.99 -30.26
CA ALA A 120 0.24 2.43 -30.52
C ALA A 120 1.62 2.84 -31.11
N TRP A 121 2.70 2.18 -30.69
CA TRP A 121 4.05 2.39 -31.24
C TRP A 121 4.20 1.86 -32.67
N ASP A 122 3.54 0.75 -33.01
CA ASP A 122 3.54 0.19 -34.37
C ASP A 122 2.64 0.99 -35.33
N THR A 123 1.55 1.58 -34.84
CA THR A 123 0.61 2.33 -35.69
C THR A 123 1.11 3.75 -36.01
N HIS A 124 1.91 4.36 -35.13
CA HIS A 124 2.43 5.71 -35.33
C HIS A 124 3.91 5.78 -34.94
N GLY A 125 4.78 5.54 -35.93
CA GLY A 125 6.22 5.79 -35.81
C GLY A 125 6.55 7.22 -35.34
N PRO A 126 7.83 7.50 -34.99
CA PRO A 126 8.24 8.47 -33.96
C PRO A 126 7.93 9.96 -34.19
N LEU A 127 7.14 10.34 -35.19
CA LEU A 127 6.95 11.73 -35.62
C LEU A 127 5.55 12.31 -35.36
N GLU A 128 4.52 11.53 -35.03
CA GLU A 128 3.14 12.04 -34.87
C GLU A 128 2.67 12.21 -33.42
N ALA A 129 3.34 11.62 -32.43
CA ALA A 129 2.98 11.80 -31.01
C ALA A 129 3.19 13.24 -30.50
N ALA A 130 3.94 14.07 -31.24
CA ALA A 130 4.22 15.46 -30.87
C ALA A 130 3.20 16.49 -31.43
N ARG A 131 2.16 16.06 -32.17
CA ARG A 131 1.14 16.98 -32.76
C ARG A 131 -0.27 16.87 -32.20
N GLY A 132 -0.47 16.16 -31.08
CA GLY A 132 -1.78 16.00 -30.43
C GLY A 132 -2.18 17.09 -29.43
N GLN A 133 -1.48 18.22 -29.33
CA GLN A 133 -1.87 19.34 -28.47
C GLN A 133 -1.67 20.70 -29.16
N LYS A 134 -2.37 20.95 -30.27
CA LYS A 134 -2.75 22.31 -30.66
C LYS A 134 -3.79 22.26 -31.78
N GLN A 135 -4.92 22.92 -31.54
CA GLN A 135 -6.03 23.24 -32.45
C GLN A 135 -7.32 22.48 -32.14
N SER A 136 -8.05 22.97 -31.12
CA SER A 136 -9.49 23.04 -31.22
C SER A 136 -9.94 24.40 -30.68
N GLY A 137 -10.39 25.25 -31.59
CA GLY A 137 -10.76 26.63 -31.33
C GLY A 137 -10.14 27.58 -32.35
N LEU A 138 -10.70 27.63 -33.56
CA LEU A 138 -11.10 28.85 -34.27
C LEU A 138 -11.65 28.49 -35.68
N ASN A 139 -12.88 28.97 -35.93
CA ASN A 139 -13.61 29.18 -37.19
C ASN A 139 -14.30 28.03 -37.96
N GLY A 140 -15.61 28.22 -38.16
CA GLY A 140 -16.17 28.31 -39.53
C GLY A 140 -17.50 27.60 -39.80
N ASN A 141 -18.64 28.22 -39.49
CA ASN A 141 -19.64 28.68 -40.48
C ASN A 141 -20.77 29.45 -39.79
#